data_AF-A0A7X9E473-F1
#
_entry.id   AF-A0A7X9E473-F1
#
_cell.length_a   1.000
_cell.length_b   1.000
_cell.length_c   1.000
_cell.angle_alpha   90.00
_cell.angle_beta   90.00
_cell.angle_gamma   90.00
#
_symmetry.space_group_name_H-M   'P 1'
#
loop_
_entity.id
_entity.type
_entity.pdbx_description
1 polymer ?
#
loop_
_entity_poly.entity_id
_entity_poly.type
_entity_poly.pdbx_seq_one_letter_code
_entity_poly.pdbx_strand_id
1 'polypeptide(L)'
;MKKNILIISSILLLIIIIAGCAPTKPVTEERVLSADRLIKRLEANRRKIKSFNGSGIISVASTQINARSTFQVTLKKPDSLKISFYGPFGIDLAHSLITPTNFQFYDVINNTLYRGQMRDGIIERVLKVNFSFDELIDALAGSVNLTEKLRVEPDRFSNTGNTYVLTYLDIANELEKIYNIRSDDFAISENILKKTDGKVLVEGKYSKFKNYEDVPVPHEITLNDIANKQNLKVEYRQIVVNRNIGNLKLDIPSDVKVIEW
;
A
#
# COMPACT_ATOMS: atom_id res chain seq x y z
N MET A 1 3.12 5.75 -78.78
CA MET A 1 2.45 6.30 -77.57
C MET A 1 1.61 5.29 -76.80
N LYS A 2 0.74 4.48 -77.45
CA LYS A 2 -0.10 3.47 -76.76
C LYS A 2 0.67 2.41 -75.94
N LYS A 3 1.85 1.96 -76.41
CA LYS A 3 2.67 0.95 -75.73
C LYS A 3 3.27 1.42 -74.40
N ASN A 4 3.62 2.71 -74.31
CA ASN A 4 4.18 3.29 -73.08
C ASN A 4 3.09 3.52 -72.01
N ILE A 5 1.85 3.82 -72.44
CA ILE A 5 0.70 3.97 -71.53
C ILE A 5 0.32 2.62 -70.88
N LEU A 6 0.39 1.52 -71.63
CA LEU A 6 0.14 0.16 -71.12
C LEU A 6 1.19 -0.28 -70.10
N ILE A 7 2.46 0.05 -70.32
CA ILE A 7 3.55 -0.26 -69.39
C ILE A 7 3.40 0.57 -68.10
N ILE A 8 3.08 1.86 -68.21
CA ILE A 8 2.85 2.72 -67.04
C ILE A 8 1.64 2.25 -66.23
N SER A 9 0.55 1.83 -66.89
CA SER A 9 -0.63 1.28 -66.22
C SER A 9 -0.34 -0.05 -65.51
N SER A 10 0.53 -0.90 -66.08
CA SER A 10 0.92 -2.18 -65.47
C SER A 10 1.84 -1.97 -64.26
N ILE A 11 2.75 -1.00 -64.31
CA ILE A 11 3.62 -0.63 -63.19
C ILE A 11 2.80 -0.02 -62.04
N LEU A 12 1.83 0.84 -62.37
CA LEU A 12 0.96 1.46 -61.36
C LEU A 12 0.07 0.42 -60.65
N LEU A 13 -0.43 -0.58 -61.38
CA LEU A 13 -1.20 -1.67 -60.81
C LEU A 13 -0.34 -2.57 -59.91
N LEU A 14 0.94 -2.79 -60.27
CA LEU A 14 1.86 -3.57 -59.45
C LEU A 14 2.21 -2.88 -58.13
N ILE A 15 2.33 -1.55 -58.12
CA ILE A 15 2.63 -0.73 -56.93
C ILE A 15 1.47 -0.77 -55.91
N ILE A 16 0.21 -0.84 -56.37
CA ILE A 16 -0.96 -0.92 -55.49
C ILE A 16 -1.02 -2.26 -54.74
N ILE A 17 -0.53 -3.35 -55.35
CA ILE A 17 -0.57 -4.70 -54.74
C ILE A 17 0.45 -4.82 -53.59
N ILE A 18 1.57 -4.09 -53.65
CA ILE A 18 2.61 -4.12 -52.60
C ILE A 18 2.31 -3.20 -51.41
N ALA A 19 1.36 -2.27 -51.54
CA ALA A 19 0.98 -1.36 -50.45
C ALA A 19 0.01 -1.98 -49.41
N GLY A 20 -0.45 -3.22 -49.63
CA GLY A 20 -1.42 -3.90 -48.76
C GLY A 20 -0.83 -4.63 -47.55
N CYS A 21 0.49 -4.66 -47.38
CA CYS A 21 1.13 -5.28 -46.22
C CYS A 21 1.14 -4.29 -45.04
N ALA A 22 -0.04 -4.02 -44.47
CA ALA A 22 -0.11 -3.40 -43.16
C ALA A 22 0.42 -4.42 -42.13
N PRO A 23 1.45 -4.09 -41.33
CA PRO A 23 1.95 -5.00 -40.32
C PRO A 23 0.83 -5.29 -39.32
N THR A 24 0.47 -6.56 -39.19
CA THR A 24 -0.47 -7.04 -38.17
C THR A 24 0.08 -6.61 -36.82
N LYS A 25 -0.63 -5.70 -36.12
CA LYS A 25 -0.28 -5.39 -34.73
C LYS A 25 -0.25 -6.72 -33.98
N PRO A 26 0.87 -7.10 -33.33
CA PRO A 26 0.87 -8.29 -32.52
C PRO A 26 -0.27 -8.12 -31.51
N VAL A 27 -1.26 -9.02 -31.57
CA VAL A 27 -2.21 -9.19 -30.49
C VAL A 27 -1.35 -9.63 -29.33
N THR A 28 -1.01 -8.69 -28.46
CA THR A 28 -0.43 -9.02 -27.16
C THR A 28 -1.52 -9.79 -26.45
N GLU A 29 -1.55 -11.11 -26.60
CA GLU A 29 -2.22 -11.97 -25.62
C GLU A 29 -1.61 -11.57 -24.28
N GLU A 30 -2.37 -10.80 -23.51
CA GLU A 30 -1.99 -10.38 -22.19
C GLU A 30 -1.90 -11.65 -21.36
N ARG A 31 -0.68 -12.23 -21.30
CA ARG A 31 -0.44 -13.52 -20.67
C ARG A 31 -0.83 -13.39 -19.20
N VAL A 32 -2.01 -13.89 -18.86
CA VAL A 32 -2.51 -14.02 -17.50
C VAL A 32 -1.38 -14.56 -16.62
N LEU A 33 -0.99 -13.79 -15.61
CA LEU A 33 0.05 -14.24 -14.69
C LEU A 33 -0.48 -15.43 -13.90
N SER A 34 0.40 -16.41 -13.66
CA SER A 34 0.11 -17.43 -12.65
C SER A 34 0.15 -16.80 -11.26
N ALA A 35 -0.56 -17.39 -10.29
CA ALA A 35 -0.58 -16.91 -8.91
C ALA A 35 0.84 -16.71 -8.34
N ASP A 36 1.73 -17.69 -8.54
CA ASP A 36 3.14 -17.61 -8.11
C ASP A 36 3.87 -16.40 -8.71
N ARG A 37 3.73 -16.16 -10.03
CA ARG A 37 4.35 -15.00 -10.70
C ARG A 37 3.77 -13.69 -10.20
N LEU A 38 2.46 -13.64 -9.95
CA LEU A 38 1.78 -12.48 -9.41
C LEU A 38 2.30 -12.15 -8.01
N ILE A 39 2.35 -13.12 -7.09
CA ILE A 39 2.84 -12.93 -5.72
C ILE A 39 4.30 -12.47 -5.72
N LYS A 40 5.16 -13.09 -6.54
CA LYS A 40 6.56 -12.67 -6.70
C LYS A 40 6.67 -11.23 -7.19
N ARG A 41 5.81 -10.81 -8.13
CA ARG A 41 5.76 -9.43 -8.63
C ARG A 41 5.30 -8.45 -7.56
N LEU A 42 4.25 -8.78 -6.80
CA LEU A 42 3.75 -7.97 -5.70
C LEU A 42 4.83 -7.75 -4.62
N GLU A 43 5.52 -8.82 -4.22
CA GLU A 43 6.61 -8.73 -3.24
C GLU A 43 7.82 -7.96 -3.77
N ALA A 44 8.15 -8.12 -5.06
CA ALA A 44 9.20 -7.31 -5.68
C ALA A 44 8.85 -5.81 -5.65
N ASN A 45 7.60 -5.46 -5.99
CA ASN A 45 7.11 -4.07 -5.92
C ASN A 45 7.16 -3.53 -4.48
N ARG A 46 6.70 -4.30 -3.49
CA ARG A 46 6.78 -3.92 -2.07
C ARG A 46 8.21 -3.60 -1.62
N ARG A 47 9.20 -4.37 -2.09
CA ARG A 47 10.63 -4.21 -1.72
C ARG A 47 11.34 -3.06 -2.43
N LYS A 48 10.79 -2.54 -3.53
CA LYS A 48 11.34 -1.36 -4.20
C LYS A 48 11.23 -0.10 -3.34
N ILE A 49 10.19 0.02 -2.51
CA ILE A 49 10.01 1.15 -1.60
C ILE A 49 10.81 0.91 -0.32
N LYS A 50 12.01 1.50 -0.27
CA LYS A 50 12.95 1.43 0.86
C LYS A 50 12.71 2.53 1.87
N SER A 51 12.32 3.71 1.39
CA SER A 51 11.94 4.84 2.24
C SER A 51 10.68 5.51 1.74
N PHE A 52 9.93 6.11 2.67
CA PHE A 52 8.64 6.73 2.38
C PHE A 52 8.46 7.95 3.28
N ASN A 53 8.19 9.10 2.69
CA ASN A 53 7.79 10.31 3.38
C ASN A 53 6.41 10.70 2.87
N GLY A 54 5.42 10.72 3.75
CA GLY A 54 4.05 11.06 3.42
C GLY A 54 3.53 12.17 4.32
N SER A 55 2.67 13.03 3.77
CA SER A 55 1.91 13.99 4.56
C SER A 55 0.47 14.05 4.06
N GLY A 56 -0.47 14.23 4.97
CA GLY A 56 -1.88 14.07 4.63
C GLY A 56 -2.82 14.28 5.80
N ILE A 57 -4.04 13.77 5.63
CA ILE A 57 -5.05 13.74 6.68
C ILE A 57 -5.28 12.30 7.10
N ILE A 58 -5.34 12.07 8.40
CA ILE A 58 -5.77 10.82 9.00
C ILE A 58 -7.07 11.06 9.77
N SER A 59 -8.02 10.15 9.62
CA SER A 59 -9.26 10.11 10.40
C SER A 59 -9.35 8.74 11.06
N VAL A 60 -9.58 8.71 12.37
CA VAL A 60 -9.76 7.48 13.14
C VAL A 60 -11.09 7.59 13.87
N ALA A 61 -11.94 6.58 13.71
CA ALA A 61 -13.16 6.43 14.47
C ALA A 61 -13.17 5.04 15.11
N SER A 62 -13.13 4.98 16.43
CA SER A 62 -13.23 3.78 17.24
C SER A 62 -14.03 4.06 18.52
N THR A 63 -14.18 3.06 19.38
CA THR A 63 -14.77 3.22 20.71
C THR A 63 -13.93 4.10 21.65
N GLN A 64 -12.62 4.24 21.37
CA GLN A 64 -11.68 4.99 22.20
C GLN A 64 -11.41 6.40 21.67
N ILE A 65 -11.47 6.60 20.35
CA ILE A 65 -11.11 7.87 19.72
C ILE A 65 -11.98 8.14 18.49
N ASN A 66 -12.44 9.38 18.36
CA ASN A 66 -13.00 9.89 17.12
C ASN A 66 -12.29 11.20 16.78
N ALA A 67 -11.30 11.13 15.89
CA ALA A 67 -10.40 12.24 15.63
C ALA A 67 -10.03 12.33 14.15
N ARG A 68 -9.80 13.57 13.71
CA ARG A 68 -9.24 13.90 12.40
C ARG A 68 -8.04 14.82 12.62
N SER A 69 -6.91 14.47 12.01
CA SER A 69 -5.64 15.17 12.23
C SER A 69 -4.85 15.27 10.93
N THR A 70 -4.03 16.32 10.82
CA THR A 70 -2.98 16.34 9.79
C THR A 70 -1.83 15.49 10.30
N PHE A 71 -1.25 14.64 9.45
CA PHE A 71 -0.12 13.83 9.86
C PHE A 71 1.04 13.95 8.89
N GLN A 72 2.22 13.67 9.40
CA GLN A 72 3.42 13.40 8.63
C GLN A 72 3.97 12.04 9.06
N VAL A 73 4.36 11.24 8.09
CA VAL A 73 5.00 9.95 8.30
C VAL A 73 6.33 9.92 7.56
N THR A 74 7.35 9.44 8.24
CA THR A 74 8.65 9.13 7.68
C THR A 74 8.99 7.70 8.03
N LEU A 75 9.20 6.87 7.02
CA LEU A 75 9.53 5.47 7.14
C LEU A 75 10.85 5.18 6.44
N LYS A 76 11.71 4.43 7.12
CA LYS A 76 12.96 3.87 6.60
C LYS A 76 12.92 2.37 6.86
N LYS A 77 12.64 1.55 5.84
CA LYS A 77 12.52 0.10 6.02
C LYS A 77 13.91 -0.55 6.17
N PRO A 78 14.05 -1.59 7.00
CA PRO A 78 13.12 -2.06 8.05
C PRO A 78 13.35 -1.35 9.41
N ASP A 79 14.11 -0.26 9.42
CA ASP A 79 14.75 0.34 10.58
C ASP A 79 13.80 1.12 11.50
N SER A 80 13.06 2.08 10.95
CA SER A 80 12.36 3.07 11.78
C SER A 80 11.16 3.73 11.10
N LEU A 81 10.19 4.08 11.93
CA LEU A 81 8.96 4.79 11.57
C LEU A 81 8.78 5.98 12.51
N LYS A 82 8.76 7.19 11.94
CA LYS A 82 8.37 8.41 12.65
C LYS A 82 7.00 8.87 12.18
N ILE A 83 6.10 9.14 13.11
CA ILE A 83 4.79 9.72 12.83
C ILE A 83 4.63 10.99 13.66
N SER A 84 4.06 12.03 13.08
CA SER A 84 3.76 13.28 13.77
C SER A 84 2.33 13.70 13.45
N PHE A 85 1.58 14.10 14.47
CA PHE A 85 0.18 14.48 14.38
C PHE A 85 0.01 15.94 14.74
N TYR A 86 -0.75 16.66 13.93
CA TYR A 86 -0.96 18.09 14.04
C TYR A 86 -2.46 18.43 13.99
N GLY A 87 -2.88 19.27 14.92
CA GLY A 87 -4.23 19.81 14.99
C GLY A 87 -4.48 20.91 13.96
N PRO A 88 -5.64 21.59 14.06
CA PRO A 88 -5.92 22.79 13.29
C PRO A 88 -4.77 23.82 13.44
N PHE A 89 -4.49 24.55 12.36
CA PHE A 89 -3.42 25.55 12.32
C PHE A 89 -1.99 25.02 12.54
N GLY A 90 -1.78 23.70 12.47
CA GLY A 90 -0.46 23.10 12.65
C GLY A 90 -0.02 23.00 14.11
N ILE A 91 -0.96 23.09 15.06
CA ILE A 91 -0.68 22.88 16.48
C ILE A 91 -0.15 21.45 16.67
N ASP A 92 0.99 21.32 17.33
CA ASP A 92 1.62 20.03 17.56
C ASP A 92 0.86 19.23 18.62
N LEU A 93 0.55 17.97 18.33
CA LEU A 93 -0.25 17.13 19.22
C LEU A 93 0.58 15.99 19.80
N ALA A 94 1.26 15.25 18.93
CA ALA A 94 2.04 14.10 19.33
C ALA A 94 3.04 13.68 18.25
N HIS A 95 4.15 13.11 18.71
CA HIS A 95 5.11 12.43 17.85
C HIS A 95 5.40 11.03 18.34
N SER A 96 5.58 10.10 17.41
CA SER A 96 6.04 8.77 17.71
C SER A 96 7.25 8.42 16.87
N LEU A 97 8.23 7.75 17.47
CA LEU A 97 9.34 7.09 16.80
C LEU A 97 9.33 5.64 17.22
N ILE A 98 9.10 4.75 16.27
CA ILE A 98 8.99 3.31 16.48
C ILE A 98 10.09 2.62 15.67
N THR A 99 10.78 1.69 16.32
CA THR A 99 11.78 0.80 15.73
C THR A 99 11.39 -0.64 16.05
N PRO A 100 12.02 -1.67 15.46
CA PRO A 100 11.75 -3.05 15.84
C PRO A 100 11.96 -3.36 17.33
N THR A 101 12.83 -2.62 18.02
CA THR A 101 13.24 -2.93 19.40
C THR A 101 12.74 -1.94 20.44
N ASN A 102 12.47 -0.69 20.06
CA ASN A 102 12.14 0.39 20.99
C ASN A 102 11.07 1.32 20.40
N PHE A 103 10.37 2.03 21.28
CA PHE A 103 9.47 3.11 20.90
C PHE A 103 9.71 4.36 21.74
N GLN A 104 9.32 5.49 21.17
CA GLN A 104 9.15 6.77 21.83
C GLN A 104 7.81 7.34 21.40
N PHE A 105 7.06 7.88 22.36
CA PHE A 105 5.83 8.62 22.13
C PHE A 105 5.84 9.89 22.97
N TYR A 106 5.93 11.02 22.30
CA TYR A 106 5.85 12.32 22.92
C TYR A 106 4.44 12.86 22.79
N ASP A 107 3.74 12.93 23.92
CA ASP A 107 2.47 13.63 24.07
C ASP A 107 2.77 15.10 24.36
N VAL A 108 2.64 15.94 23.34
CA VAL A 108 2.97 17.37 23.42
C VAL A 108 2.00 18.09 24.34
N ILE A 109 0.72 17.68 24.34
CA ILE A 109 -0.35 18.29 25.13
C ILE A 109 -0.05 18.14 26.62
N ASN A 110 0.42 16.96 27.04
CA ASN A 110 0.74 16.66 28.43
C ASN A 110 2.22 16.84 28.77
N ASN A 111 3.03 17.38 27.85
CA ASN A 111 4.49 17.52 27.95
C ASN A 111 5.19 16.26 28.50
N THR A 112 4.78 15.09 28.01
CA THR A 112 5.20 13.79 28.56
C THR A 112 5.75 12.88 27.46
N LEU A 113 6.96 12.38 27.64
CA LEU A 113 7.59 11.38 26.78
C LEU A 113 7.47 10.00 27.43
N TYR A 114 6.78 9.10 26.74
CA TYR A 114 6.77 7.67 27.02
C TYR A 114 7.84 7.01 26.16
N ARG A 115 8.69 6.17 26.75
CA ARG A 115 9.68 5.39 26.00
C ARG A 115 9.90 4.03 26.64
N GLY A 116 10.33 3.07 25.83
CA GLY A 116 10.57 1.71 26.31
C GLY A 116 10.87 0.74 25.20
N GLN A 117 10.94 -0.53 25.56
CA GLN A 117 11.13 -1.62 24.60
C GLN A 117 9.83 -1.95 23.86
N MET A 118 9.94 -2.37 22.61
CA MET A 118 8.79 -2.87 21.86
C MET A 118 8.31 -4.19 22.44
N ARG A 119 6.99 -4.25 22.70
CA ARG A 119 6.25 -5.43 23.16
C ARG A 119 4.85 -5.39 22.56
N ASP A 120 4.16 -6.52 22.61
CA ASP A 120 2.78 -6.63 22.11
C ASP A 120 1.86 -5.60 22.80
N GLY A 121 0.96 -5.02 22.01
CA GLY A 121 0.00 -4.00 22.45
C GLY A 121 0.59 -2.61 22.70
N ILE A 122 1.90 -2.36 22.53
CA ILE A 122 2.46 -1.00 22.65
C ILE A 122 1.86 -0.06 21.60
N ILE A 123 1.79 -0.49 20.34
CA ILE A 123 1.19 0.30 19.26
C ILE A 123 -0.27 0.60 19.55
N GLU A 124 -1.02 -0.37 20.06
CA GLU A 124 -2.42 -0.17 20.48
C GLU A 124 -2.52 0.85 21.61
N ARG A 125 -1.67 0.75 22.65
CA ARG A 125 -1.71 1.70 23.77
C ARG A 125 -1.33 3.11 23.36
N VAL A 126 -0.36 3.26 22.46
CA VAL A 126 0.22 4.55 22.06
C VAL A 126 -0.59 5.21 20.96
N LEU A 127 -0.84 4.49 19.87
CA LEU A 127 -1.51 5.00 18.67
C LEU A 127 -3.02 4.70 18.65
N LYS A 128 -3.54 3.95 19.63
CA LYS A 128 -4.97 3.56 19.73
C LYS A 128 -5.44 2.76 18.52
N VAL A 129 -4.52 2.01 17.89
CA VAL A 129 -4.77 1.15 16.73
C VAL A 129 -4.15 -0.23 16.98
N ASN A 130 -4.90 -1.29 16.67
CA ASN A 130 -4.45 -2.66 16.89
C ASN A 130 -3.69 -3.21 15.67
N PHE A 131 -2.47 -2.72 15.44
CA PHE A 131 -1.57 -3.22 14.39
C PHE A 131 -0.21 -3.59 14.97
N SER A 132 0.40 -4.66 14.44
CA SER A 132 1.83 -4.88 14.61
C SER A 132 2.65 -3.81 13.87
N PHE A 133 3.96 -3.74 14.15
CA PHE A 133 4.84 -2.77 13.49
C PHE A 133 4.88 -2.97 11.97
N ASP A 134 5.01 -4.21 11.52
CA ASP A 134 5.04 -4.55 10.10
C ASP A 134 3.72 -4.25 9.41
N GLU A 135 2.59 -4.56 10.07
CA GLU A 135 1.25 -4.23 9.55
C GLU A 135 1.03 -2.73 9.47
N LEU A 136 1.48 -1.95 10.47
CA LEU A 136 1.39 -0.49 10.45
C LEU A 136 2.20 0.09 9.29
N ILE A 137 3.43 -0.40 9.10
CA ILE A 137 4.30 -0.01 7.98
C ILE A 137 3.64 -0.30 6.65
N ASP A 138 3.12 -1.52 6.47
CA ASP A 138 2.52 -1.95 5.23
C ASP A 138 1.20 -1.22 4.97
N ALA A 139 0.36 -1.03 6.00
CA ALA A 139 -0.87 -0.25 5.91
C ALA A 139 -0.60 1.20 5.52
N LEU A 140 0.40 1.87 6.12
CA LEU A 140 0.75 3.26 5.78
C LEU A 140 1.35 3.38 4.37
N ALA A 141 2.15 2.41 3.94
CA ALA A 141 2.72 2.38 2.59
C ALA A 141 1.71 1.90 1.54
N GLY A 142 0.52 1.44 1.95
CA GLY A 142 -0.45 0.82 1.05
C GLY A 142 0.02 -0.48 0.42
N SER A 143 0.95 -1.17 1.09
CA SER A 143 1.43 -2.50 0.71
C SER A 143 0.80 -3.58 1.57
N VAL A 144 0.88 -4.82 1.11
CA VAL A 144 0.53 -6.01 1.91
C VAL A 144 1.75 -6.91 1.93
N ASN A 145 2.13 -7.40 3.11
CA ASN A 145 3.16 -8.42 3.23
C ASN A 145 2.63 -9.78 2.80
N LEU A 146 3.12 -10.29 1.67
CA LEU A 146 2.84 -11.62 1.15
C LEU A 146 4.09 -12.51 1.21
N THR A 147 5.09 -12.16 2.02
CA THR A 147 6.35 -12.93 2.12
C THR A 147 6.10 -14.40 2.49
N GLU A 148 5.22 -14.67 3.45
CA GLU A 148 4.85 -16.04 3.84
C GLU A 148 4.12 -16.80 2.73
N LYS A 149 3.55 -16.07 1.77
CA LYS A 149 2.81 -16.64 0.63
C LYS A 149 3.68 -16.85 -0.61
N LEU A 150 4.96 -16.49 -0.57
CA LEU A 150 5.90 -16.72 -1.68
C LEU A 150 6.11 -18.20 -2.04
N ARG A 151 5.80 -19.11 -1.11
CA ARG A 151 5.95 -20.55 -1.27
C ARG A 151 4.63 -21.31 -1.06
N VAL A 152 3.52 -20.59 -0.96
CA VAL A 152 2.20 -21.15 -0.68
C VAL A 152 1.26 -20.70 -1.77
N GLU A 153 0.76 -21.65 -2.55
CA GLU A 153 -0.27 -21.36 -3.54
C GLU A 153 -1.56 -20.92 -2.85
N PRO A 154 -2.31 -19.98 -3.44
CA PRO A 154 -3.64 -19.64 -2.92
C PRO A 154 -4.58 -20.83 -3.11
N ASP A 155 -5.48 -21.04 -2.15
CA ASP A 155 -6.54 -22.06 -2.25
C ASP A 155 -7.48 -21.78 -3.43
N ARG A 156 -7.70 -20.51 -3.76
CA ARG A 156 -8.40 -20.10 -4.97
C ARG A 156 -7.68 -18.95 -5.67
N PHE A 157 -7.60 -19.05 -7.00
CA PHE A 157 -7.07 -18.02 -7.87
C PHE A 157 -8.00 -17.80 -9.05
N SER A 158 -8.35 -16.54 -9.32
CA SER A 158 -9.09 -16.19 -10.53
C SER A 158 -8.58 -14.88 -11.13
N ASN A 159 -8.85 -14.71 -12.42
CA ASN A 159 -8.64 -13.47 -13.15
C ASN A 159 -9.93 -13.16 -13.92
N THR A 160 -10.51 -11.98 -13.70
CA THR A 160 -11.76 -11.50 -14.35
C THR A 160 -11.48 -10.43 -15.41
N GLY A 161 -10.32 -10.51 -16.08
CA GLY A 161 -9.82 -9.52 -17.05
C GLY A 161 -9.15 -8.36 -16.35
N ASN A 162 -9.92 -7.59 -15.56
CA ASN A 162 -9.41 -6.39 -14.90
C ASN A 162 -8.79 -6.65 -13.52
N THR A 163 -9.10 -7.77 -12.89
CA THR A 163 -8.73 -8.04 -11.50
C THR A 163 -8.26 -9.48 -11.32
N TYR A 164 -7.12 -9.65 -10.67
CA TYR A 164 -6.70 -10.91 -10.08
C TYR A 164 -7.25 -11.01 -8.65
N VAL A 165 -7.75 -12.19 -8.30
CA VAL A 165 -8.24 -12.49 -6.95
C VAL A 165 -7.43 -13.64 -6.37
N LEU A 166 -6.74 -13.39 -5.27
CA LEU A 166 -6.06 -14.40 -4.46
C LEU A 166 -6.91 -14.70 -3.23
N THR A 167 -7.19 -15.98 -2.94
CA THR A 167 -7.87 -16.39 -1.71
C THR A 167 -7.03 -17.41 -0.96
N TYR A 168 -6.84 -17.17 0.34
CA TYR A 168 -6.20 -18.08 1.28
C TYR A 168 -7.19 -18.46 2.39
N LEU A 169 -7.27 -19.74 2.70
CA LEU A 169 -8.13 -20.29 3.74
C LEU A 169 -7.27 -20.69 4.95
N ASP A 170 -7.71 -20.29 6.14
CA ASP A 170 -7.25 -20.82 7.40
C ASP A 170 -8.37 -21.67 7.98
N ILE A 171 -8.30 -22.97 7.70
CA ILE A 171 -9.33 -23.94 8.08
C ILE A 171 -9.40 -24.07 9.62
N ALA A 172 -8.27 -23.94 10.31
CA ALA A 172 -8.21 -24.10 11.77
C ALA A 172 -8.93 -22.97 12.50
N ASN A 173 -8.84 -21.74 11.97
CA ASN A 173 -9.46 -20.55 12.55
C ASN A 173 -10.77 -20.12 11.85
N GLU A 174 -11.24 -20.88 10.86
CA GLU A 174 -12.41 -20.57 10.04
C GLU A 174 -12.32 -19.18 9.35
N LEU A 175 -11.12 -18.82 8.89
CA LEU A 175 -10.87 -17.53 8.24
C LEU A 175 -10.61 -17.68 6.74
N GLU A 176 -11.02 -16.67 5.99
CA GLU A 176 -10.73 -16.50 4.58
C GLU A 176 -10.11 -15.11 4.36
N LYS A 177 -8.93 -15.09 3.75
CA LYS A 177 -8.22 -13.86 3.37
C LYS A 177 -8.22 -13.70 1.86
N ILE A 178 -8.77 -12.59 1.38
CA ILE A 178 -8.91 -12.27 -0.04
C ILE A 178 -8.08 -11.04 -0.38
N TYR A 179 -7.38 -11.07 -1.51
CA TYR A 179 -6.70 -9.93 -2.08
C TYR A 179 -7.21 -9.69 -3.49
N ASN A 180 -7.70 -8.48 -3.76
CA ASN A 180 -8.07 -8.04 -5.10
C ASN A 180 -6.95 -7.15 -5.64
N ILE A 181 -6.40 -7.54 -6.78
CA ILE A 181 -5.25 -6.91 -7.41
C ILE A 181 -5.62 -6.49 -8.81
N ARG A 182 -5.38 -5.23 -9.15
CA ARG A 182 -5.62 -4.72 -10.49
C ARG A 182 -4.65 -5.33 -11.49
N SER A 183 -5.16 -5.73 -12.64
CA SER A 183 -4.38 -6.42 -13.68
C SER A 183 -3.42 -5.51 -14.44
N ASP A 184 -3.72 -4.21 -14.52
CA ASP A 184 -3.00 -3.22 -15.33
C ASP A 184 -1.70 -2.74 -14.67
N ASP A 185 -1.72 -2.49 -13.35
CA ASP A 185 -0.56 -1.99 -12.60
C ASP A 185 -0.13 -2.87 -11.43
N PHE A 186 -0.83 -3.99 -11.18
CA PHE A 186 -0.60 -4.88 -10.05
C PHE A 186 -0.76 -4.20 -8.69
N ALA A 187 -1.56 -3.13 -8.60
CA ALA A 187 -1.91 -2.52 -7.33
C ALA A 187 -2.89 -3.43 -6.56
N ILE A 188 -2.61 -3.68 -5.28
CA ILE A 188 -3.59 -4.29 -4.38
C ILE A 188 -4.65 -3.23 -4.08
N SER A 189 -5.83 -3.36 -4.68
CA SER A 189 -6.93 -2.40 -4.50
C SER A 189 -7.76 -2.70 -3.26
N GLU A 190 -7.78 -3.96 -2.83
CA GLU A 190 -8.57 -4.37 -1.66
C GLU A 190 -7.96 -5.61 -0.98
N ASN A 191 -8.04 -5.64 0.35
CA ASN A 191 -7.86 -6.85 1.14
C ASN A 191 -9.06 -7.06 2.05
N ILE A 192 -9.46 -8.32 2.21
CA ILE A 192 -10.62 -8.70 3.02
C ILE A 192 -10.20 -9.86 3.91
N LEU A 193 -10.45 -9.73 5.20
CA LEU A 193 -10.48 -10.85 6.14
C LEU A 193 -11.92 -11.09 6.53
N LYS A 194 -12.42 -12.30 6.31
CA LYS A 194 -13.77 -12.71 6.67
C LYS A 194 -13.77 -14.11 7.26
N LYS A 195 -14.85 -14.48 7.93
CA LYS A 195 -15.12 -15.87 8.29
C LYS A 195 -15.53 -16.69 7.07
N THR A 196 -15.38 -18.01 7.15
CA THR A 196 -15.85 -18.94 6.12
C THR A 196 -17.37 -18.90 5.92
N ASP A 197 -18.14 -18.45 6.91
CA ASP A 197 -19.59 -18.16 6.81
C ASP A 197 -19.93 -16.87 6.03
N GLY A 198 -18.91 -16.12 5.59
CA GLY A 198 -19.05 -14.89 4.82
C GLY A 198 -19.02 -13.61 5.66
N LYS A 199 -19.02 -13.67 6.99
CA LYS A 199 -18.97 -12.47 7.84
C LYS A 199 -17.63 -11.75 7.73
N VAL A 200 -17.64 -10.56 7.15
CA VAL A 200 -16.44 -9.71 7.04
C VAL A 200 -16.00 -9.22 8.43
N LEU A 201 -14.71 -9.39 8.73
CA LEU A 201 -14.06 -8.97 9.97
C LEU A 201 -13.25 -7.69 9.74
N VAL A 202 -12.47 -7.65 8.66
CA VAL A 202 -11.63 -6.52 8.29
C VAL A 202 -11.68 -6.31 6.77
N GLU A 203 -11.76 -5.06 6.35
CA GLU A 203 -11.70 -4.66 4.93
C GLU A 203 -10.76 -3.47 4.77
N GLY A 204 -9.69 -3.63 3.99
CA GLY A 204 -8.80 -2.56 3.57
C GLY A 204 -9.02 -2.22 2.10
N LYS A 205 -9.32 -0.97 1.79
CA LYS A 205 -9.50 -0.42 0.43
C LYS A 205 -8.44 0.61 0.12
N TYR A 206 -7.85 0.51 -1.06
CA TYR A 206 -6.74 1.34 -1.52
C TYR A 206 -7.09 1.94 -2.87
N SER A 207 -6.94 3.26 -3.02
CA SER A 207 -7.35 3.96 -4.23
C SER A 207 -6.49 5.21 -4.49
N LYS A 208 -6.80 5.90 -5.60
CA LYS A 208 -6.06 7.08 -6.09
C LYS A 208 -4.56 6.82 -6.22
N PHE A 209 -4.21 5.67 -6.81
CA PHE A 209 -2.84 5.27 -6.98
C PHE A 209 -2.06 6.27 -7.84
N LYS A 210 -0.80 6.48 -7.47
CA LYS A 210 0.21 7.13 -8.33
C LYS A 210 1.45 6.25 -8.38
N ASN A 211 2.10 6.24 -9.54
CA ASN A 211 3.32 5.47 -9.72
C ASN A 211 4.54 6.23 -9.18
N TYR A 212 5.33 5.54 -8.39
CA TYR A 212 6.65 5.97 -7.96
C TYR A 212 7.64 4.84 -8.24
N GLU A 213 8.60 5.06 -9.13
CA GLU A 213 9.58 4.03 -9.54
C GLU A 213 8.92 2.69 -9.97
N ASP A 214 7.86 2.79 -10.78
CA ASP A 214 7.03 1.67 -11.25
C ASP A 214 6.32 0.86 -10.15
N VAL A 215 6.10 1.49 -8.99
CA VAL A 215 5.28 0.95 -7.91
C VAL A 215 4.02 1.80 -7.77
N PRO A 216 2.82 1.22 -7.91
CA PRO A 216 1.59 1.94 -7.61
C PRO A 216 1.46 2.11 -6.09
N VAL A 217 1.41 3.36 -5.64
CA VAL A 217 1.23 3.70 -4.22
C VAL A 217 -0.10 4.43 -4.05
N PRO A 218 -0.99 3.98 -3.15
CA PRO A 218 -2.30 4.60 -2.96
C PRO A 218 -2.17 5.96 -2.27
N HIS A 219 -3.00 6.92 -2.68
CA HIS A 219 -3.14 8.21 -1.98
C HIS A 219 -4.35 8.22 -1.05
N GLU A 220 -5.24 7.23 -1.15
CA GLU A 220 -6.37 7.07 -0.25
C GLU A 220 -6.45 5.62 0.23
N ILE A 221 -6.48 5.46 1.55
CA ILE A 221 -6.53 4.17 2.24
C ILE A 221 -7.71 4.23 3.22
N THR A 222 -8.60 3.25 3.12
CA THR A 222 -9.67 3.05 4.10
C THR A 222 -9.49 1.67 4.71
N LEU A 223 -9.54 1.59 6.03
CA LEU A 223 -9.48 0.34 6.76
C LEU A 223 -10.65 0.25 7.73
N ASN A 224 -11.49 -0.75 7.52
CA ASN A 224 -12.67 -1.05 8.30
C ASN A 224 -12.42 -2.32 9.11
N ASP A 225 -12.05 -2.19 10.37
CA ASP A 225 -12.02 -3.29 11.32
C ASP A 225 -13.40 -3.39 12.01
N ILE A 226 -14.27 -4.19 11.39
CA ILE A 226 -15.66 -4.38 11.82
C ILE A 226 -15.69 -5.16 13.15
N ALA A 227 -14.74 -6.07 13.36
CA ALA A 227 -14.65 -6.86 14.59
C ALA A 227 -14.37 -5.96 15.81
N ASN A 228 -13.50 -4.97 15.66
CA ASN A 228 -13.11 -4.05 16.73
C ASN A 228 -13.85 -2.69 16.68
N LYS A 229 -14.83 -2.53 15.79
CA LYS A 229 -15.58 -1.27 15.56
C LYS A 229 -14.64 -0.08 15.32
N GLN A 230 -13.62 -0.28 14.50
CA GLN A 230 -12.62 0.73 14.18
C GLN A 230 -12.59 1.03 12.67
N ASN A 231 -12.63 2.30 12.33
CA ASN A 231 -12.42 2.81 10.98
C ASN A 231 -11.20 3.73 10.98
N LEU A 232 -10.34 3.54 10.00
CA LEU A 232 -9.19 4.39 9.71
C LEU A 232 -9.30 4.85 8.26
N LYS A 233 -9.16 6.15 8.05
CA LYS A 233 -9.03 6.74 6.71
C LYS A 233 -7.76 7.57 6.63
N VAL A 234 -6.95 7.32 5.62
CA VAL A 234 -5.73 8.06 5.32
C VAL A 234 -5.84 8.66 3.92
N GLU A 235 -5.62 9.96 3.83
CA GLU A 235 -5.61 10.71 2.57
C GLU A 235 -4.26 11.43 2.46
N TYR A 236 -3.36 10.89 1.64
CA TYR A 236 -2.08 11.51 1.34
C TYR A 236 -2.25 12.69 0.39
N ARG A 237 -1.66 13.82 0.75
CA ARG A 237 -1.51 14.99 -0.13
C ARG A 237 -0.19 14.96 -0.88
N GLN A 238 0.86 14.51 -0.20
CA GLN A 238 2.20 14.39 -0.75
C GLN A 238 2.82 13.08 -0.31
N ILE A 239 3.49 12.41 -1.24
CA ILE A 239 4.31 11.23 -0.99
C ILE A 239 5.62 11.40 -1.74
N VAL A 240 6.72 11.07 -1.08
CA VAL A 240 8.05 10.99 -1.64
C VAL A 240 8.68 9.68 -1.19
N VAL A 241 9.08 8.84 -2.14
CA VAL A 241 9.71 7.54 -1.84
C VAL A 241 11.20 7.57 -2.15
N ASN A 242 11.94 6.61 -1.59
CA ASN A 242 13.33 6.30 -1.91
C ASN A 242 14.32 7.47 -1.84
N ARG A 243 13.98 8.52 -1.09
CA ARG A 243 14.95 9.55 -0.73
C ARG A 243 15.86 9.08 0.40
N ASN A 244 17.06 9.64 0.42
CA ASN A 244 17.99 9.44 1.51
C ASN A 244 17.40 10.05 2.79
N ILE A 245 17.21 9.18 3.79
CA ILE A 245 16.73 9.55 5.12
C ILE A 245 17.88 9.24 6.07
N GLY A 246 18.28 10.24 6.86
CA GLY A 246 19.24 10.06 7.94
C GLY A 246 18.70 9.17 9.06
N ASN A 247 19.18 9.40 10.28
CA ASN A 247 18.61 8.73 11.45
C ASN A 247 17.39 9.50 11.93
N LEU A 248 16.28 8.79 12.12
CA LEU A 248 15.06 9.38 12.66
C LEU A 248 15.24 9.63 14.15
N LYS A 249 14.85 10.83 14.58
CA LYS A 249 14.86 11.28 15.97
C LYS A 249 13.63 12.12 16.23
N LEU A 250 13.23 12.17 17.50
CA LEU A 250 12.24 13.13 17.99
C LEU A 250 12.99 14.32 18.60
N ASP A 251 12.50 15.52 18.32
CA ASP A 251 13.00 16.75 18.95
C ASP A 251 12.21 16.96 20.24
N ILE A 252 12.81 16.56 21.38
CA ILE A 252 12.16 16.55 22.70
C ILE A 252 12.71 17.72 23.54
N PRO A 253 11.85 18.59 24.08
CA PRO A 253 12.25 19.63 25.03
C PRO A 253 12.89 19.08 26.31
N SER A 254 13.76 19.87 26.95
CA SER A 254 14.51 19.43 28.14
C SER A 254 13.68 19.31 29.42
N ASP A 255 12.52 19.97 29.47
CA ASP A 255 11.60 20.03 30.62
C ASP A 255 10.51 18.94 30.57
N VAL A 256 10.56 18.06 29.58
CA VAL A 256 9.60 16.97 29.40
C VAL A 256 9.64 15.98 30.57
N LYS A 257 8.46 15.58 31.02
CA LYS A 257 8.30 14.46 31.94
C LYS A 257 8.56 13.14 31.21
N VAL A 258 9.55 12.36 31.65
CA VAL A 258 9.86 11.05 31.04
C VAL A 258 9.22 9.92 31.84
N ILE A 259 8.57 8.99 31.14
CA ILE A 259 8.00 7.75 31.69
C ILE A 259 8.62 6.57 30.94
N GLU A 260 9.27 5.67 31.69
CA GLU A 260 9.81 4.41 31.18
C GLU A 260 8.75 3.31 31.25
N TRP A 261 8.67 2.49 30.19
CA TRP A 261 7.75 1.35 30.06
C TRP A 261 8.48 0.03 29.76
#